data_AF-A0A1B6L8B3-F1
#
_entry.id   AF-A0A1B6L8B3-F1
#
_cell.length_a   1.000
_cell.length_b   1.000
_cell.length_c   1.000
_cell.angle_alpha   90.00
_cell.angle_beta   90.00
_cell.angle_gamma   90.00
#
_symmetry.space_group_name_H-M   'P 1'
#
loop_
_entity.id
_entity.type
_entity.pdbx_description
1 polymer ?
#
loop_
_entity_poly.entity_id
_entity_poly.type
_entity_poly.pdbx_seq_one_letter_code
_entity_poly.pdbx_strand_id
1 'polypeptide(L)'
;HNTVQTQYCATKPVVDWSIDIPDRVKYSEAEYVTRLQDSVIEVAHVTDTHVDLQYTRGAAAKGCREPLCCRSYQSQPQSTSSADIAGLWGSYKSCDIPPSTVHNLLDTLSTKHKNIEFIYMTGDLIAHNIWETTREENIKQIQDQAALFHEILGRDVKIFPVLGNHEPHPANVLAPPGIKNYSGEWLYEAFYEAWCKHFPQEAKSTFMKGGYYTVTPTPGFRIIGLNSLYGYVFNWWMILDPEDPAGQLKWLKNTLLLAETRREKVHILMHGPSVETDTLQVW
;
A
#
# COMPACT_ATOMS: atom_id res chain seq x y z
N HIS A 1 54.92 -12.79 -8.19
CA HIS A 1 54.49 -13.53 -6.99
C HIS A 1 52.98 -13.71 -7.03
N ASN A 2 52.59 -14.95 -7.28
CA ASN A 2 51.36 -15.63 -6.87
C ASN A 2 49.99 -14.98 -7.16
N THR A 3 49.51 -15.29 -8.37
CA THR A 3 48.17 -15.84 -8.62
C THR A 3 47.68 -16.78 -7.52
N VAL A 4 46.76 -16.32 -6.65
CA VAL A 4 45.74 -17.14 -5.96
C VAL A 4 44.54 -16.25 -5.60
N GLN A 5 43.60 -16.00 -6.52
CA GLN A 5 42.23 -15.60 -6.12
C GLN A 5 41.15 -15.74 -7.21
N THR A 6 41.27 -16.69 -8.14
CA THR A 6 40.27 -16.88 -9.21
C THR A 6 39.47 -18.18 -9.09
N GLN A 7 39.24 -18.69 -7.87
CA GLN A 7 38.52 -19.95 -7.70
C GLN A 7 37.47 -20.00 -6.57
N TYR A 8 36.92 -18.85 -6.12
CA TYR A 8 35.76 -18.82 -5.20
C TYR A 8 34.84 -17.61 -5.36
N CYS A 9 34.80 -16.97 -6.53
CA CYS A 9 33.62 -16.16 -6.85
C CYS A 9 32.56 -17.11 -7.38
N ALA A 10 31.75 -17.68 -6.48
CA ALA A 10 30.40 -18.02 -6.87
C ALA A 10 29.85 -16.76 -7.54
N THR A 11 29.64 -16.81 -8.86
CA THR A 11 28.79 -15.87 -9.56
C THR A 11 27.54 -15.77 -8.70
N LYS A 12 27.33 -14.64 -8.00
CA LYS A 12 26.08 -14.46 -7.24
C LYS A 12 24.98 -14.74 -8.26
N PRO A 13 24.21 -15.83 -8.11
CA PRO A 13 23.17 -16.08 -9.08
C PRO A 13 22.19 -14.92 -8.90
N VAL A 14 21.73 -14.36 -10.02
CA VAL A 14 20.37 -13.83 -10.04
C VAL A 14 19.54 -14.95 -9.42
N VAL A 15 18.96 -14.70 -8.24
CA VAL A 15 18.20 -15.73 -7.52
C VAL A 15 16.89 -15.88 -8.28
N ASP A 16 16.93 -16.70 -9.33
CA ASP A 16 15.75 -17.14 -10.03
C ASP A 16 15.04 -18.17 -9.14
N TRP A 17 13.78 -17.91 -8.85
CA TRP A 17 12.92 -18.82 -8.11
C TRP A 17 11.57 -18.92 -8.81
N SER A 18 10.80 -19.95 -8.46
CA SER A 18 9.53 -20.22 -9.12
C SER A 18 8.52 -20.77 -8.14
N ILE A 19 7.25 -20.52 -8.44
CA ILE A 19 6.13 -21.15 -7.75
C ILE A 19 5.44 -22.12 -8.71
N ASP A 20 5.33 -23.37 -8.29
CA ASP A 20 4.59 -24.39 -9.03
C ASP A 20 3.12 -23.99 -9.14
N ILE A 21 2.66 -23.68 -10.35
CA ILE A 21 1.25 -23.41 -10.66
C ILE A 21 0.56 -24.75 -10.97
N PRO A 22 -0.52 -25.11 -10.25
CA PRO A 22 -1.27 -26.33 -10.53
C PRO A 22 -1.95 -26.25 -11.90
N ASP A 23 -2.27 -27.41 -12.47
CA ASP A 23 -3.06 -27.48 -13.69
C ASP A 23 -4.40 -26.74 -13.52
N ARG A 24 -4.75 -25.95 -14.53
CA ARG A 24 -6.00 -25.18 -14.58
C ARG A 24 -7.21 -26.13 -14.45
N VAL A 25 -8.17 -25.78 -13.60
CA VAL A 25 -9.46 -26.48 -13.56
C VAL A 25 -10.21 -26.17 -14.85
N LYS A 26 -10.48 -27.20 -15.66
CA LYS A 26 -11.20 -27.05 -16.92
C LYS A 26 -12.70 -26.88 -16.65
N TYR A 27 -13.24 -25.69 -16.90
CA TYR A 27 -14.68 -25.43 -16.94
C TYR A 27 -15.18 -25.37 -18.39
N SER A 28 -16.43 -25.73 -18.62
CA SER A 28 -17.04 -25.59 -19.95
C SER A 28 -17.40 -24.12 -20.22
N GLU A 29 -17.14 -23.64 -21.44
CA GLU A 29 -17.34 -22.24 -21.84
C GLU A 29 -18.82 -21.79 -21.70
N ALA A 30 -19.75 -22.74 -21.79
CA ALA A 30 -21.18 -22.53 -21.58
C ALA A 30 -21.58 -22.16 -20.14
N GLU A 31 -20.76 -22.46 -19.12
CA GLU A 31 -21.04 -22.14 -17.71
C GLU A 31 -20.64 -20.70 -17.32
N TYR A 32 -19.83 -20.02 -18.14
CA TYR A 32 -19.29 -18.70 -17.82
C TYR A 32 -20.24 -17.56 -18.17
N VAL A 33 -21.13 -17.79 -19.15
CA VAL A 33 -21.96 -16.75 -19.79
C VAL A 33 -23.27 -16.48 -19.02
N THR A 34 -23.69 -17.34 -18.10
CA THR A 34 -25.03 -17.29 -17.49
C THR A 34 -25.17 -16.38 -16.25
N ARG A 35 -24.17 -15.55 -15.91
CA ARG A 35 -24.15 -14.77 -14.65
C ARG A 35 -23.80 -13.29 -14.76
N LEU A 36 -24.01 -12.66 -15.90
CA LEU A 36 -24.10 -11.20 -15.94
C LEU A 36 -25.53 -10.80 -15.56
N GLN A 37 -25.83 -10.83 -14.26
CA GLN A 37 -26.93 -10.01 -13.75
C GLN A 37 -26.47 -8.55 -13.82
N ASP A 38 -27.35 -7.66 -14.28
CA ASP A 38 -27.14 -6.22 -14.50
C ASP A 38 -26.85 -5.39 -13.22
N SER A 39 -26.17 -5.97 -12.22
CA SER A 39 -25.75 -5.25 -11.02
C SER A 39 -24.39 -4.61 -11.25
N VAL A 40 -24.39 -3.29 -11.44
CA VAL A 40 -23.18 -2.47 -11.42
C VAL A 40 -22.76 -2.27 -9.96
N ILE A 41 -21.51 -2.56 -9.65
CA ILE A 41 -20.89 -2.17 -8.37
C ILE A 41 -20.10 -0.88 -8.59
N GLU A 42 -20.35 0.14 -7.78
CA GLU A 42 -19.54 1.35 -7.75
C GLU A 42 -18.52 1.23 -6.63
N VAL A 43 -17.24 1.41 -6.98
CA VAL A 43 -16.10 1.27 -6.07
C VAL A 43 -15.28 2.54 -6.17
N ALA A 44 -15.09 3.23 -5.04
CA ALA A 44 -14.12 4.31 -5.00
C ALA A 44 -12.73 3.73 -4.73
N HIS A 45 -11.73 4.23 -5.46
CA HIS A 45 -10.33 3.87 -5.27
C HIS A 45 -9.58 5.12 -4.86
N VAL A 46 -9.07 5.13 -3.62
CA VAL A 46 -8.25 6.18 -3.04
C VAL A 46 -6.84 5.63 -2.83
N THR A 47 -5.82 6.37 -3.22
CA THR A 47 -4.41 5.96 -3.12
C THR A 47 -3.52 7.18 -2.98
N ASP A 48 -2.33 7.01 -2.41
CA ASP A 48 -1.25 8.01 -2.42
C ASP A 48 -1.71 9.36 -1.85
N THR A 49 -2.42 9.32 -0.71
CA THR A 49 -2.93 10.55 -0.10
C THR A 49 -1.81 11.40 0.46
N HIS A 50 -0.67 10.81 0.86
CA HIS A 50 0.51 11.49 1.38
C HIS A 50 0.17 12.76 2.17
N VAL A 51 -0.51 12.59 3.30
CA VAL A 51 -0.95 13.74 4.08
C VAL A 51 0.24 14.36 4.79
N ASP A 52 0.49 15.64 4.51
CA ASP A 52 1.53 16.40 5.20
C ASP A 52 0.93 17.19 6.36
N LEU A 53 1.10 16.68 7.58
CA LEU A 53 0.65 17.33 8.81
C LEU A 53 1.36 18.67 9.10
N GLN A 54 2.50 18.93 8.44
CA GLN A 54 3.27 20.18 8.57
C GLN A 54 3.07 21.12 7.37
N TYR A 55 2.19 20.77 6.42
CA TYR A 55 1.89 21.63 5.28
C TYR A 55 1.46 23.02 5.75
N THR A 56 2.17 24.05 5.32
CA THR A 56 1.93 25.43 5.70
C THR A 56 1.59 26.28 4.48
N ARG A 57 0.34 26.73 4.39
CA ARG A 57 -0.09 27.68 3.35
C ARG A 57 0.80 28.92 3.36
N GLY A 58 1.25 29.34 2.18
CA GLY A 58 2.14 30.49 2.00
C GLY A 58 3.62 30.21 2.21
N ALA A 59 4.01 29.02 2.71
CA ALA A 59 5.41 28.61 2.76
C ALA A 59 6.01 28.45 1.35
N ALA A 60 7.34 28.42 1.23
CA ALA A 60 7.96 28.25 -0.07
C ALA A 60 7.63 26.87 -0.64
N ALA A 61 7.00 26.84 -1.80
CA ALA A 61 6.74 25.62 -2.54
C ALA A 61 7.91 25.26 -3.47
N LYS A 62 8.84 26.18 -3.71
CA LYS A 62 10.01 26.01 -4.56
C LYS A 62 11.23 26.62 -3.90
N GLY A 63 12.39 26.02 -4.13
CA GLY A 63 13.67 26.54 -3.62
C GLY A 63 13.88 26.29 -2.12
N CYS A 64 13.08 25.41 -1.51
CA CYS A 64 13.45 24.79 -0.25
C CYS A 64 14.70 23.90 -0.46
N ARG A 65 15.41 23.58 0.62
CA ARG A 65 16.64 22.77 0.56
C ARG A 65 16.37 21.28 0.77
N GLU A 66 15.17 20.99 1.24
CA GLU A 66 14.67 19.67 1.56
C GLU A 66 13.98 19.04 0.33
N PRO A 67 13.92 17.70 0.25
CA PRO A 67 13.19 17.03 -0.85
C PRO A 67 11.68 17.36 -0.91
N LEU A 68 11.08 17.71 0.22
CA LEU A 68 9.67 18.09 0.36
C LEU A 68 9.56 19.55 0.80
N CYS A 69 8.95 20.40 -0.02
CA CYS A 69 8.69 21.81 0.26
C CYS A 69 7.30 22.02 0.91
N CYS A 70 6.77 23.25 0.85
CA CYS A 70 5.46 23.64 1.41
C CYS A 70 5.33 23.52 2.94
N ARG A 71 6.46 23.47 3.65
CA ARG A 71 6.54 23.51 5.11
C ARG A 71 7.35 24.70 5.58
N SER A 72 7.20 25.03 6.87
CA SER A 72 7.94 26.11 7.50
C SER A 72 9.34 25.67 7.92
N TYR A 73 10.30 25.70 6.99
CA TYR A 73 11.71 25.44 7.31
C TYR A 73 12.48 26.70 7.73
N GLN A 74 13.58 26.51 8.45
CA GLN A 74 14.50 27.60 8.76
C GLN A 74 15.20 28.09 7.49
N SER A 75 15.36 29.41 7.34
CA SER A 75 16.08 30.03 6.22
C SER A 75 15.48 29.78 4.83
N GLN A 76 14.17 29.60 4.72
CA GLN A 76 13.52 29.52 3.41
C GLN A 76 13.60 30.84 2.65
N PRO A 77 13.83 30.80 1.32
CA PRO A 77 13.72 31.99 0.50
C PRO A 77 12.29 32.52 0.55
N GLN A 78 12.13 33.81 0.83
CA GLN A 78 10.85 34.48 0.62
C GLN A 78 10.59 34.56 -0.88
N SER A 79 9.61 33.80 -1.36
CA SER A 79 9.13 33.97 -2.73
C SER A 79 8.03 35.02 -2.76
N THR A 80 8.13 35.97 -3.68
CA THR A 80 7.10 36.98 -3.95
C THR A 80 6.14 36.54 -5.06
N SER A 81 6.40 35.40 -5.72
CA SER A 81 5.56 34.85 -6.77
C SER A 81 4.52 33.93 -6.17
N SER A 82 3.24 34.19 -6.48
CA SER A 82 2.12 33.34 -6.05
C SER A 82 2.23 31.89 -6.57
N ALA A 83 2.98 31.66 -7.66
CA ALA A 83 3.21 30.32 -8.22
C ALA A 83 4.28 29.50 -7.48
N ASP A 84 5.03 30.13 -6.58
CA ASP A 84 6.14 29.50 -5.84
C ASP A 84 5.90 29.45 -4.32
N ILE A 85 4.65 29.73 -3.89
CA ILE A 85 4.20 29.58 -2.51
C ILE A 85 3.12 28.49 -2.42
N ALA A 86 3.02 27.86 -1.25
CA ALA A 86 2.07 26.81 -0.96
C ALA A 86 0.62 27.33 -0.99
N GLY A 87 -0.23 26.72 -1.81
CA GLY A 87 -1.66 27.05 -1.92
C GLY A 87 -2.49 26.54 -0.75
N LEU A 88 -3.80 26.83 -0.74
CA LEU A 88 -4.72 26.32 0.28
C LEU A 88 -4.95 24.80 0.18
N TRP A 89 -5.03 24.28 -1.05
CA TRP A 89 -5.38 22.88 -1.33
C TRP A 89 -4.18 22.02 -1.75
N GLY A 90 -2.98 22.58 -1.69
CA GLY A 90 -1.76 21.96 -2.21
C GLY A 90 -1.00 22.89 -3.15
N SER A 91 0.00 22.32 -3.83
CA SER A 91 0.88 23.01 -4.77
C SER A 91 1.28 22.08 -5.91
N TYR A 92 1.55 22.64 -7.10
CA TYR A 92 2.09 21.90 -8.25
C TYR A 92 3.61 21.71 -8.19
N LYS A 93 4.22 21.89 -7.01
CA LYS A 93 5.67 21.71 -6.78
C LYS A 93 5.91 20.41 -6.01
N SER A 94 7.15 20.17 -5.60
CA SER A 94 7.54 19.05 -4.73
C SER A 94 6.97 19.23 -3.33
N CYS A 95 5.67 19.03 -3.20
CA CYS A 95 4.88 19.17 -1.98
C CYS A 95 3.84 18.07 -1.95
N ASP A 96 3.60 17.59 -0.75
CA ASP A 96 2.46 16.73 -0.42
C ASP A 96 1.23 17.58 -0.08
N ILE A 97 0.09 16.93 0.19
CA ILE A 97 -1.18 17.65 0.35
C ILE A 97 -1.50 17.94 1.83
N PRO A 98 -2.15 19.08 2.12
CA PRO A 98 -2.63 19.37 3.47
C PRO A 98 -3.80 18.46 3.86
N PRO A 99 -4.04 18.25 5.16
CA PRO A 99 -5.21 17.50 5.66
C PRO A 99 -6.55 17.99 5.10
N SER A 100 -6.67 19.30 4.83
CA SER A 100 -7.89 19.89 4.25
C SER A 100 -8.23 19.31 2.88
N THR A 101 -7.25 18.93 2.07
CA THR A 101 -7.49 18.36 0.74
C THR A 101 -8.07 16.95 0.85
N VAL A 102 -7.55 16.11 1.73
CA VAL A 102 -8.13 14.78 2.00
C VAL A 102 -9.53 14.91 2.61
N HIS A 103 -9.73 15.84 3.54
CA HIS A 103 -11.06 16.11 4.07
C HIS A 103 -12.05 16.50 2.95
N ASN A 104 -11.66 17.37 2.01
CA ASN A 104 -12.53 17.76 0.91
C ASN A 104 -12.81 16.62 -0.08
N LEU A 105 -11.83 15.73 -0.31
CA LEU A 105 -12.01 14.50 -1.07
C LEU A 105 -13.07 13.61 -0.42
N LEU A 106 -12.95 13.35 0.89
CA LEU A 106 -13.89 12.48 1.62
C LEU A 106 -15.30 13.08 1.68
N ASP A 107 -15.41 14.39 1.89
CA ASP A 107 -16.69 15.10 1.86
C ASP A 107 -17.35 14.99 0.48
N THR A 108 -16.56 15.08 -0.59
CA THR A 108 -17.03 14.89 -1.96
C THR A 108 -17.53 13.47 -2.19
N LEU A 109 -16.81 12.44 -1.71
CA LEU A 109 -17.26 11.05 -1.78
C LEU A 109 -18.58 10.87 -1.03
N SER A 110 -18.67 11.35 0.21
CA SER A 110 -19.87 11.22 1.06
C SER A 110 -21.09 11.93 0.47
N THR A 111 -20.91 13.09 -0.14
CA THR A 111 -22.03 13.93 -0.62
C THR A 111 -22.45 13.63 -2.06
N LYS A 112 -21.50 13.30 -2.95
CA LYS A 112 -21.76 13.13 -4.39
C LYS A 112 -21.81 11.68 -4.85
N HIS A 113 -21.20 10.75 -4.12
CA HIS A 113 -21.08 9.34 -4.52
C HIS A 113 -21.79 8.41 -3.53
N LYS A 114 -23.12 8.55 -3.43
CA LYS A 114 -23.95 7.85 -2.43
C LYS A 114 -24.12 6.34 -2.68
N ASN A 115 -23.73 5.85 -3.86
CA ASN A 115 -23.93 4.46 -4.27
C ASN A 115 -22.63 3.63 -4.21
N ILE A 116 -21.55 4.16 -3.62
CA ILE A 116 -20.33 3.41 -3.41
C ILE A 116 -20.61 2.22 -2.48
N GLU A 117 -20.34 1.01 -2.96
CA GLU A 117 -20.54 -0.23 -2.19
C GLU A 117 -19.38 -0.44 -1.20
N PHE A 118 -18.16 -0.11 -1.63
CA PHE A 118 -16.96 -0.13 -0.78
C PHE A 118 -15.83 0.70 -1.40
N ILE A 119 -14.79 0.91 -0.61
CA ILE A 119 -13.61 1.70 -0.98
C ILE A 119 -12.37 0.82 -1.02
N TYR A 120 -11.56 0.96 -2.05
CA TYR A 120 -10.17 0.49 -2.07
C TYR A 120 -9.26 1.63 -1.61
N MET A 121 -8.44 1.37 -0.59
CA MET A 121 -7.44 2.31 -0.11
C MET A 121 -6.07 1.69 -0.29
N THR A 122 -5.32 2.10 -1.31
CA THR A 122 -4.09 1.38 -1.70
C THR A 122 -2.80 1.99 -1.18
N GLY A 123 -2.80 2.47 0.07
CA GLY A 123 -1.58 2.82 0.80
C GLY A 123 -1.05 4.22 0.52
N ASP A 124 0.17 4.47 1.02
CA ASP A 124 0.91 5.73 0.92
C ASP A 124 0.16 6.92 1.54
N LEU A 125 -0.15 6.73 2.83
CA LEU A 125 -0.79 7.69 3.70
C LEU A 125 0.18 8.74 4.25
N ILE A 126 1.45 8.38 4.39
CA ILE A 126 2.51 9.16 5.04
C ILE A 126 3.23 10.04 4.01
N ALA A 127 3.49 11.29 4.35
CA ALA A 127 4.21 12.23 3.48
C ALA A 127 5.67 11.82 3.21
N HIS A 128 6.25 12.42 2.17
CA HIS A 128 7.62 12.18 1.67
C HIS A 128 8.71 12.82 2.54
N ASN A 129 8.42 13.23 3.77
CA ASN A 129 9.39 13.74 4.75
C ASN A 129 10.15 12.62 5.47
N ILE A 130 10.62 11.64 4.70
CA ILE A 130 11.16 10.37 5.21
C ILE A 130 12.32 10.54 6.19
N TRP A 131 13.07 11.65 6.14
CA TRP A 131 14.19 11.96 7.02
C TRP A 131 13.80 12.34 8.45
N GLU A 132 12.53 12.68 8.68
CA GLU A 132 12.02 13.14 9.97
C GLU A 132 10.82 12.34 10.46
N THR A 133 10.49 11.21 9.80
CA THR A 133 9.45 10.30 10.29
C THR A 133 9.91 9.52 11.52
N THR A 134 8.95 9.03 12.30
CA THR A 134 9.15 8.07 13.40
C THR A 134 8.05 7.00 13.37
N ARG A 135 8.24 5.90 14.10
CA ARG A 135 7.18 4.87 14.22
C ARG A 135 5.94 5.45 14.87
N GLU A 136 6.12 6.23 15.92
CA GLU A 136 5.05 6.84 16.71
C GLU A 136 4.20 7.79 15.86
N GLU A 137 4.85 8.63 15.04
CA GLU A 137 4.14 9.54 14.14
C GLU A 137 3.43 8.79 13.01
N ASN A 138 4.07 7.78 12.40
CA ASN A 138 3.42 6.97 11.36
C ASN A 138 2.19 6.24 11.91
N ILE A 139 2.29 5.60 13.10
CA ILE A 139 1.15 4.97 13.79
C ILE A 139 0.03 5.99 13.99
N LYS A 140 0.36 7.17 14.52
CA LYS A 140 -0.62 8.21 14.79
C LYS A 140 -1.32 8.65 13.50
N GLN A 141 -0.56 8.89 12.44
CA GLN A 141 -1.11 9.34 11.16
C GLN A 141 -1.98 8.28 10.48
N ILE A 142 -1.61 6.99 10.57
CA ILE A 142 -2.44 5.86 10.11
C ILE A 142 -3.78 5.87 10.87
N GLN A 143 -3.75 6.02 12.19
CA GLN A 143 -4.94 6.02 13.04
C GLN A 143 -5.83 7.27 12.80
N ASP A 144 -5.23 8.44 12.71
CA ASP A 144 -5.95 9.71 12.47
C ASP A 144 -6.64 9.70 11.11
N GLN A 145 -5.97 9.20 10.06
CA GLN A 145 -6.59 9.11 8.73
C GLN A 145 -7.72 8.06 8.70
N ALA A 146 -7.54 6.90 9.34
CA ALA A 146 -8.63 5.93 9.46
C ALA A 146 -9.84 6.52 10.19
N ALA A 147 -9.59 7.26 11.29
CA ALA A 147 -10.63 7.95 12.03
C ALA A 147 -11.37 8.98 11.17
N LEU A 148 -10.63 9.79 10.40
CA LEU A 148 -11.20 10.79 9.49
C LEU A 148 -12.08 10.15 8.40
N PHE A 149 -11.62 9.04 7.79
CA PHE A 149 -12.43 8.29 6.82
C PHE A 149 -13.73 7.80 7.45
N HIS A 150 -13.66 7.17 8.63
CA HIS A 150 -14.85 6.67 9.31
C HIS A 150 -15.78 7.77 9.84
N GLU A 151 -15.23 8.94 10.20
CA GLU A 151 -16.01 10.10 10.62
C GLU A 151 -16.85 10.67 9.46
N ILE A 152 -16.23 10.88 8.30
CA ILE A 152 -16.88 11.55 7.16
C ILE A 152 -17.75 10.60 6.34
N LEU A 153 -17.27 9.36 6.12
CA LEU A 153 -17.97 8.38 5.29
C LEU A 153 -18.95 7.52 6.09
N GLY A 154 -18.78 7.45 7.41
CA GLY A 154 -19.55 6.58 8.29
C GLY A 154 -18.85 5.25 8.59
N ARG A 155 -19.14 4.69 9.77
CA ARG A 155 -18.51 3.45 10.26
C ARG A 155 -18.95 2.18 9.52
N ASP A 156 -20.08 2.24 8.80
CA ASP A 156 -20.61 1.11 8.05
C ASP A 156 -19.98 0.98 6.65
N VAL A 157 -19.25 1.99 6.19
CA VAL A 157 -18.54 1.95 4.90
C VAL A 157 -17.38 0.97 5.00
N LYS A 158 -17.39 -0.04 4.12
CA LYS A 158 -16.33 -1.04 4.03
C LYS A 158 -15.14 -0.46 3.27
N ILE A 159 -13.97 -0.50 3.90
CA ILE A 159 -12.72 -0.02 3.31
C ILE A 159 -11.77 -1.21 3.26
N PHE A 160 -11.22 -1.50 2.08
CA PHE A 160 -10.27 -2.58 1.85
C PHE A 160 -8.89 -1.98 1.60
N PRO A 161 -8.03 -1.94 2.63
CA PRO A 161 -6.78 -1.23 2.58
C PRO A 161 -5.62 -2.14 2.15
N VAL A 162 -4.58 -1.63 1.50
CA VAL A 162 -3.27 -2.29 1.44
C VAL A 162 -2.18 -1.35 1.92
N LEU A 163 -1.06 -1.92 2.36
CA LEU A 163 0.12 -1.13 2.76
C LEU A 163 0.81 -0.57 1.53
N GLY A 164 1.19 0.70 1.60
CA GLY A 164 2.15 1.31 0.68
C GLY A 164 3.58 1.24 1.24
N ASN A 165 4.52 1.83 0.51
CA ASN A 165 5.93 1.82 0.89
C ASN A 165 6.30 2.95 1.85
N HIS A 166 5.44 3.95 2.05
CA HIS A 166 5.66 5.04 3.01
C HIS A 166 5.16 4.75 4.43
N GLU A 167 4.32 3.72 4.65
CA GLU A 167 3.89 3.32 6.01
C GLU A 167 5.02 2.85 6.94
N PRO A 168 5.99 2.02 6.49
CA PRO A 168 7.13 1.62 7.31
C PRO A 168 8.02 2.79 7.73
N HIS A 169 8.71 2.61 8.84
CA HIS A 169 9.79 3.49 9.26
C HIS A 169 11.06 2.67 9.57
N PRO A 170 12.19 2.92 8.86
CA PRO A 170 12.34 3.85 7.73
C PRO A 170 11.46 3.51 6.51
N ALA A 171 11.13 4.50 5.68
CA ALA A 171 10.33 4.28 4.47
C ALA A 171 10.94 3.17 3.59
N ASN A 172 10.07 2.41 2.91
CA ASN A 172 10.36 1.27 2.05
C ASN A 172 10.89 0.01 2.75
N VAL A 173 11.39 0.12 3.97
CA VAL A 173 12.13 -0.94 4.64
C VAL A 173 11.22 -1.70 5.58
N LEU A 174 10.77 -2.87 5.13
CA LEU A 174 9.91 -3.76 5.91
C LEU A 174 10.49 -5.17 5.94
N ALA A 175 10.87 -5.62 7.13
CA ALA A 175 11.48 -6.93 7.29
C ALA A 175 10.46 -8.06 7.05
N PRO A 176 10.85 -9.14 6.36
CA PRO A 176 10.02 -10.32 6.26
C PRO A 176 9.85 -11.00 7.62
N PRO A 177 8.83 -11.87 7.77
CA PRO A 177 8.56 -12.55 9.03
C PRO A 177 9.75 -13.40 9.50
N GLY A 178 9.99 -13.41 10.81
CA GLY A 178 11.10 -14.16 11.42
C GLY A 178 12.30 -13.30 11.82
N ILE A 179 12.40 -12.06 11.33
CA ILE A 179 13.43 -11.10 11.75
C ILE A 179 12.99 -10.36 13.03
N LYS A 180 13.39 -10.86 14.20
CA LYS A 180 12.88 -10.38 15.51
C LYS A 180 13.20 -8.93 15.83
N ASN A 181 14.47 -8.52 15.71
CA ASN A 181 14.91 -7.18 16.16
C ASN A 181 14.46 -6.03 15.23
N TYR A 182 13.99 -6.36 14.02
CA TYR A 182 13.56 -5.41 13.01
C TYR A 182 12.13 -5.70 12.51
N SER A 183 11.34 -6.38 13.35
CA SER A 183 9.98 -6.79 13.02
C SER A 183 9.10 -5.60 12.63
N GLY A 184 8.30 -5.77 11.58
CA GLY A 184 7.23 -4.86 11.17
C GLY A 184 5.93 -5.02 11.96
N GLU A 185 5.91 -5.86 13.01
CA GLU A 185 4.70 -6.18 13.78
C GLU A 185 3.96 -4.94 14.31
N TRP A 186 4.70 -3.93 14.79
CA TRP A 186 4.12 -2.65 15.24
C TRP A 186 3.24 -2.00 14.17
N LEU A 187 3.65 -2.08 12.90
CA LEU A 187 2.94 -1.50 11.77
C LEU A 187 1.70 -2.34 11.45
N TYR A 188 1.84 -3.66 11.40
CA TYR A 188 0.72 -4.56 11.15
C TYR A 188 -0.36 -4.44 12.23
N GLU A 189 0.02 -4.35 13.51
CA GLU A 189 -0.92 -4.14 14.61
C GLU A 189 -1.66 -2.81 14.48
N ALA A 190 -0.92 -1.71 14.32
CA ALA A 190 -1.50 -0.37 14.23
C ALA A 190 -2.43 -0.24 13.02
N PHE A 191 -2.01 -0.75 11.85
CA PHE A 191 -2.78 -0.67 10.63
C PHE A 191 -4.01 -1.59 10.66
N TYR A 192 -3.88 -2.81 11.21
CA TYR A 192 -5.02 -3.72 11.36
C TYR A 192 -6.08 -3.15 12.29
N GLU A 193 -5.69 -2.61 13.45
CA GLU A 193 -6.64 -2.03 14.40
C GLU A 193 -7.31 -0.77 13.85
N ALA A 194 -6.60 0.02 13.04
CA ALA A 194 -7.13 1.22 12.42
C ALA A 194 -8.12 0.92 11.27
N TRP A 195 -7.76 0.02 10.35
CA TRP A 195 -8.49 -0.16 9.09
C TRP A 195 -9.21 -1.50 8.96
N CYS A 196 -8.66 -2.57 9.51
CA CYS A 196 -9.09 -3.94 9.21
C CYS A 196 -9.96 -4.58 10.30
N LYS A 197 -10.32 -3.84 11.36
CA LYS A 197 -11.05 -4.40 12.52
C LYS A 197 -12.41 -5.02 12.16
N HIS A 198 -13.00 -4.58 11.06
CA HIS A 198 -14.27 -5.11 10.52
C HIS A 198 -14.09 -6.38 9.69
N PHE A 199 -12.86 -6.83 9.44
CA PHE A 199 -12.58 -8.05 8.68
C PHE A 199 -12.90 -9.32 9.49
N PRO A 200 -13.19 -10.44 8.82
CA PRO A 200 -13.27 -11.75 9.46
C PRO A 200 -11.98 -12.11 10.20
N GLN A 201 -12.10 -12.85 11.30
CA GLN A 201 -10.98 -13.21 12.16
C GLN A 201 -9.87 -13.97 11.41
N GLU A 202 -10.23 -14.73 10.37
CA GLU A 202 -9.31 -15.47 9.52
C GLU A 202 -8.31 -14.54 8.81
N ALA A 203 -8.75 -13.35 8.39
CA ALA A 203 -7.91 -12.36 7.73
C ALA A 203 -6.84 -11.78 8.67
N LYS A 204 -7.11 -11.72 9.98
CA LYS A 204 -6.14 -11.24 10.98
C LYS A 204 -4.86 -12.05 10.95
N SER A 205 -4.96 -13.37 10.81
CA SER A 205 -3.80 -14.27 10.88
C SER A 205 -2.79 -14.01 9.75
N THR A 206 -3.26 -13.83 8.52
CA THR A 206 -2.40 -13.53 7.36
C THR A 206 -1.91 -12.09 7.39
N PHE A 207 -2.76 -11.17 7.84
CA PHE A 207 -2.39 -9.76 7.95
C PHE A 207 -1.27 -9.57 8.98
N MET A 208 -1.40 -10.18 10.16
CA MET A 208 -0.34 -10.17 11.17
C MET A 208 0.93 -10.89 10.72
N LYS A 209 0.79 -11.92 9.87
CA LYS A 209 1.93 -12.62 9.31
C LYS A 209 2.72 -11.75 8.35
N GLY A 210 2.09 -10.99 7.46
CA GLY A 210 2.84 -10.30 6.41
C GLY A 210 2.16 -9.12 5.72
N GLY A 211 1.08 -8.58 6.29
CA GLY A 211 0.37 -7.43 5.73
C GLY A 211 -0.54 -7.75 4.54
N TYR A 212 -0.80 -9.03 4.25
CA TYR A 212 -1.67 -9.47 3.16
C TYR A 212 -2.88 -10.25 3.69
N TYR A 213 -3.98 -10.22 2.95
CA TYR A 213 -5.25 -10.81 3.40
C TYR A 213 -6.19 -11.12 2.24
N THR A 214 -7.23 -11.91 2.53
CA THR A 214 -8.37 -12.08 1.64
C THR A 214 -9.69 -11.98 2.40
N VAL A 215 -10.70 -11.42 1.75
CA VAL A 215 -12.08 -11.28 2.26
C VAL A 215 -13.08 -11.54 1.15
N THR A 216 -14.30 -11.91 1.54
CA THR A 216 -15.43 -12.17 0.63
C THR A 216 -16.55 -11.18 0.98
N PRO A 217 -16.55 -9.96 0.41
CA PRO A 217 -17.52 -8.93 0.79
C PRO A 217 -18.95 -9.29 0.39
N THR A 218 -19.13 -10.06 -0.68
CA THR A 218 -20.41 -10.60 -1.16
C THR A 218 -20.20 -12.03 -1.69
N PRO A 219 -21.23 -12.90 -1.66
CA PRO A 219 -21.12 -14.27 -2.16
C PRO A 219 -20.65 -14.32 -3.62
N GLY A 220 -19.64 -15.14 -3.92
CA GLY A 220 -19.09 -15.27 -5.27
C GLY A 220 -18.08 -14.19 -5.68
N PHE A 221 -17.72 -13.28 -4.78
CA PHE A 221 -16.71 -12.25 -5.02
C PHE A 221 -15.68 -12.19 -3.89
N ARG A 222 -14.40 -12.16 -4.25
CA ARG A 222 -13.26 -12.16 -3.33
C ARG A 222 -12.37 -10.96 -3.61
N ILE A 223 -11.92 -10.33 -2.53
CA ILE A 223 -10.85 -9.34 -2.56
C ILE A 223 -9.60 -9.99 -1.95
N ILE A 224 -8.45 -9.75 -2.59
CA ILE A 224 -7.14 -10.15 -2.10
C ILE A 224 -6.28 -8.88 -2.01
N GLY A 225 -5.88 -8.49 -0.81
CA GLY A 225 -4.91 -7.42 -0.59
C GLY A 225 -3.51 -8.01 -0.44
N LEU A 226 -2.58 -7.58 -1.28
CA LEU A 226 -1.18 -7.99 -1.26
C LEU A 226 -0.31 -6.91 -0.62
N ASN A 227 0.77 -7.33 0.01
CA ASN A 227 1.85 -6.46 0.43
C ASN A 227 2.94 -6.43 -0.66
N SER A 228 2.96 -5.36 -1.44
CA SER A 228 3.92 -5.17 -2.55
C SER A 228 5.34 -4.87 -2.08
N LEU A 229 5.56 -4.56 -0.80
CA LEU A 229 6.92 -4.33 -0.26
C LEU A 229 7.83 -5.56 -0.39
N TYR A 230 7.27 -6.77 -0.51
CA TYR A 230 8.06 -7.98 -0.74
C TYR A 230 8.59 -8.12 -2.16
N GLY A 231 8.09 -7.32 -3.11
CA GLY A 231 8.65 -7.20 -4.45
C GLY A 231 9.42 -5.90 -4.67
N TYR A 232 9.46 -5.00 -3.69
CA TYR A 232 9.92 -3.63 -3.92
C TYR A 232 11.45 -3.50 -3.87
N VAL A 233 12.07 -2.87 -4.87
CA VAL A 233 13.54 -2.79 -4.99
C VAL A 233 14.20 -2.01 -3.86
N PHE A 234 13.50 -1.05 -3.27
CA PHE A 234 13.99 -0.28 -2.13
C PHE A 234 13.71 -0.95 -0.77
N ASN A 235 13.03 -2.10 -0.75
CA ASN A 235 13.01 -2.94 0.44
C ASN A 235 14.31 -3.75 0.53
N TRP A 236 15.31 -3.20 1.20
CA TRP A 236 16.66 -3.78 1.24
C TRP A 236 16.73 -5.15 1.92
N TRP A 237 15.71 -5.57 2.66
CA TRP A 237 15.63 -6.93 3.18
C TRP A 237 15.60 -7.99 2.08
N MET A 238 15.10 -7.64 0.89
CA MET A 238 15.03 -8.54 -0.26
C MET A 238 16.42 -8.90 -0.81
N ILE A 239 17.47 -8.18 -0.42
CA ILE A 239 18.86 -8.53 -0.76
C ILE A 239 19.29 -9.82 -0.04
N LEU A 240 18.73 -10.10 1.14
CA LEU A 240 19.10 -11.28 1.93
C LEU A 240 18.46 -12.56 1.40
N ASP A 241 17.15 -12.50 1.15
CA ASP A 241 16.36 -13.61 0.65
C ASP A 241 15.12 -13.07 -0.08
N PRO A 242 15.13 -13.02 -1.43
CA PRO A 242 14.01 -12.57 -2.22
C PRO A 242 13.00 -13.69 -2.55
N GLU A 243 13.25 -14.93 -2.14
CA GLU A 243 12.39 -16.07 -2.49
C GLU A 243 11.10 -16.05 -1.67
N ASP A 244 9.97 -15.77 -2.35
CA ASP A 244 8.61 -15.71 -1.80
C ASP A 244 8.53 -15.19 -0.34
N PRO A 245 8.91 -13.92 -0.07
CA PRO A 245 8.94 -13.40 1.29
C PRO A 245 7.56 -13.49 1.95
N ALA A 246 7.55 -13.90 3.22
CA ALA A 246 6.34 -14.24 3.97
C ALA A 246 5.49 -15.40 3.38
N GLY A 247 5.93 -16.06 2.31
CA GLY A 247 5.16 -17.05 1.58
C GLY A 247 3.93 -16.46 0.87
N GLN A 248 3.98 -15.17 0.51
CA GLN A 248 2.83 -14.42 0.01
C GLN A 248 2.35 -14.94 -1.34
N LEU A 249 3.23 -15.17 -2.31
CA LEU A 249 2.84 -15.63 -3.64
C LEU A 249 2.39 -17.10 -3.61
N LYS A 250 3.02 -17.96 -2.79
CA LYS A 250 2.51 -19.31 -2.55
C LYS A 250 1.11 -19.30 -1.93
N TRP A 251 0.87 -18.37 -0.99
CA TRP A 251 -0.44 -18.15 -0.39
C TRP A 251 -1.46 -17.61 -1.42
N LEU A 252 -1.06 -16.67 -2.26
CA LEU A 252 -1.88 -16.09 -3.33
C LEU A 252 -2.33 -17.18 -4.28
N LYS A 253 -1.40 -18.02 -4.76
CA LYS A 253 -1.70 -19.18 -5.62
C LYS A 253 -2.79 -20.06 -5.02
N ASN A 254 -2.62 -20.46 -3.75
CA ASN A 254 -3.58 -21.34 -3.09
C ASN A 254 -4.96 -20.66 -2.91
N THR A 255 -4.97 -19.35 -2.69
CA THR A 255 -6.19 -18.55 -2.55
C THR A 255 -6.91 -18.39 -3.89
N LEU A 256 -6.17 -18.19 -4.98
CA LEU A 256 -6.72 -18.17 -6.34
C LEU A 256 -7.28 -19.54 -6.75
N LEU A 257 -6.58 -20.63 -6.44
CA LEU A 257 -7.10 -21.99 -6.67
C LEU A 257 -8.40 -22.23 -5.90
N LEU A 258 -8.48 -21.77 -4.65
CA LEU A 258 -9.70 -21.86 -3.86
C LEU A 258 -10.84 -21.03 -4.49
N ALA A 259 -10.55 -19.81 -4.94
CA ALA A 259 -11.53 -18.97 -5.64
C ALA A 259 -12.01 -19.63 -6.93
N GLU A 260 -11.11 -20.23 -7.71
CA GLU A 260 -11.41 -20.96 -8.94
C GLU A 260 -12.37 -22.13 -8.65
N THR A 261 -12.02 -23.00 -7.70
CA THR A 261 -12.88 -24.15 -7.30
C THR A 261 -14.26 -23.72 -6.81
N ARG A 262 -14.36 -22.54 -6.20
CA ARG A 262 -15.62 -21.95 -5.70
C ARG A 262 -16.35 -21.09 -6.73
N ARG A 263 -15.81 -20.94 -7.95
CA ARG A 263 -16.33 -20.09 -9.02
C ARG A 263 -16.50 -18.62 -8.57
N GLU A 264 -15.58 -18.14 -7.75
CA GLU A 264 -15.55 -16.74 -7.30
C GLU A 264 -14.85 -15.85 -8.34
N LYS A 265 -15.27 -14.59 -8.44
CA LYS A 265 -14.49 -13.53 -9.09
C LYS A 265 -13.53 -12.92 -8.08
N VAL A 266 -12.35 -12.49 -8.54
CA VAL A 266 -11.30 -11.98 -7.66
C VAL A 266 -10.88 -10.58 -8.12
N HIS A 267 -10.86 -9.63 -7.20
CA HIS A 267 -10.09 -8.39 -7.33
C HIS A 267 -8.83 -8.50 -6.48
N ILE A 268 -7.69 -8.15 -7.07
CA ILE A 268 -6.39 -8.10 -6.38
C ILE A 268 -6.04 -6.63 -6.18
N LEU A 269 -5.70 -6.27 -4.95
CA LEU A 269 -5.25 -4.93 -4.55
C LEU A 269 -3.78 -5.02 -4.17
N MET A 270 -2.99 -4.05 -4.64
CA MET A 270 -1.59 -3.84 -4.26
C MET A 270 -1.26 -2.36 -4.41
N HIS A 271 -0.24 -1.88 -3.70
CA HIS A 271 0.24 -0.51 -3.84
C HIS A 271 1.20 -0.40 -5.03
N GLY A 272 2.39 -1.00 -4.91
CA GLY A 272 3.38 -1.04 -5.99
C GLY A 272 2.93 -1.99 -7.11
N PRO A 273 2.80 -1.51 -8.37
CA PRO A 273 2.34 -2.34 -9.48
C PRO A 273 3.43 -3.35 -9.89
N SER A 274 3.01 -4.49 -10.43
CA SER A 274 3.88 -5.64 -10.70
C SER A 274 4.84 -5.51 -11.89
N VAL A 275 4.86 -4.39 -12.60
CA VAL A 275 5.63 -4.22 -13.86
C VAL A 275 6.39 -2.89 -13.91
N GLU A 276 6.70 -2.32 -12.76
CA GLU A 276 7.48 -1.08 -12.69
C GLU A 276 8.98 -1.33 -12.51
N THR A 277 9.78 -0.31 -12.81
CA THR A 277 11.24 -0.31 -12.57
C THR A 277 11.59 -0.57 -11.11
N ASP A 278 10.62 -0.36 -10.22
CA ASP A 278 10.79 -0.40 -8.78
C ASP A 278 10.32 -1.74 -8.19
N THR A 279 9.96 -2.71 -9.05
CA THR A 279 9.73 -4.11 -8.68
C THR A 279 10.94 -4.96 -9.03
N LEU A 280 11.33 -5.85 -8.13
CA LEU A 280 12.36 -6.85 -8.38
C LEU A 280 11.93 -7.73 -9.55
N GLN A 281 12.79 -7.87 -10.56
CA GLN A 281 12.50 -8.66 -11.76
C GLN A 281 12.15 -10.12 -11.49
N VAL A 282 12.57 -10.65 -10.33
CA VAL A 282 12.36 -12.03 -9.91
C VAL A 282 11.04 -12.25 -9.16
N TRP A 283 10.30 -11.18 -8.83
CA TRP A 283 9.06 -11.24 -8.05
C TRP A 283 7.81 -11.38 -8.92
#